data_AF-A0A6V6ZJG7-F1
#
_entry.id   AF-A0A6V6ZJG7-F1
#
_cell.length_a   1.000
_cell.length_b   1.000
_cell.length_c   1.000
_cell.angle_alpha   90.00
_cell.angle_beta   90.00
_cell.angle_gamma   90.00
#
_symmetry.space_group_name_H-M   'P 1'
#
loop_
_entity.id
_entity.type
_entity.pdbx_description
1 polymer ?
#
loop_
_entity_poly.entity_id
_entity_poly.type
_entity_poly.pdbx_seq_one_letter_code
_entity_poly.pdbx_strand_id
1 'polypeptide(L)'
;MSRRRSPKGKRSDEGQFVYLPYAMIKSPAWRALSGPAVKLWLELHTRFNGGNNGKVFLSMNEAAEILEIGKATVQRALEELQDKGFLVLERRGNWYHRRAHEWRLTTKAMQTRSGKKAATNDWRFWQPQKTKRGSESDPSPSSVVPFENPKTTDGSISEPVRPVSLRSVGSDLEH
;
A
#
# COMPACT_ATOMS: atom_id res chain seq x y z
N MET A 1 39.03 40.99 7.80
CA MET A 1 38.60 40.15 6.65
C MET A 1 37.41 39.29 7.07
N SER A 2 36.20 39.64 6.64
CA SER A 2 34.97 38.89 6.98
C SER A 2 34.86 37.65 6.09
N ARG A 3 34.96 36.45 6.68
CA ARG A 3 34.71 35.19 5.96
C ARG A 3 33.23 35.13 5.59
N ARG A 4 32.90 35.42 4.32
CA ARG A 4 31.60 35.08 3.74
C ARG A 4 31.35 33.58 3.95
N ARG A 5 30.37 33.25 4.79
CA ARG A 5 29.87 31.87 4.92
C ARG A 5 29.24 31.48 3.58
N SER A 6 29.79 30.50 2.88
CA SER A 6 29.15 29.93 1.69
C SER A 6 27.72 29.48 2.03
N PRO A 7 26.73 29.69 1.14
CA PRO A 7 25.37 29.20 1.37
C PRO A 7 25.40 27.68 1.37
N LYS A 8 25.38 27.09 2.56
CA LYS A 8 25.44 25.64 2.74
C LYS A 8 24.07 25.08 2.34
N GLY A 9 24.03 24.44 1.17
CA GLY A 9 22.85 23.76 0.63
C GLY A 9 22.00 24.64 -0.27
N LYS A 10 22.32 24.67 -1.57
CA LYS A 10 21.30 24.96 -2.58
C LYS A 10 20.17 23.96 -2.34
N ARG A 11 18.98 24.45 -1.96
CA ARG A 11 17.77 23.62 -2.00
C ARG A 11 17.66 23.13 -3.45
N SER A 12 17.54 21.82 -3.64
CA SER A 12 17.37 21.25 -4.98
C SER A 12 16.16 21.92 -5.64
N ASP A 13 16.34 22.36 -6.89
CA ASP A 13 15.28 22.99 -7.68
C ASP A 13 14.08 22.03 -7.91
N GLU A 14 14.31 20.73 -7.72
CA GLU A 14 13.33 19.63 -7.80
C GLU A 14 12.20 19.65 -6.74
N GLY A 15 12.21 20.57 -5.78
CA GLY A 15 11.15 20.67 -4.77
C GLY A 15 11.18 19.57 -3.69
N GLN A 16 10.04 19.33 -3.04
CA GLN A 16 9.87 18.30 -2.00
C GLN A 16 9.04 17.13 -2.51
N PHE A 17 9.40 15.91 -2.10
CA PHE A 17 8.69 14.70 -2.47
C PHE A 17 8.38 13.82 -1.26
N VAL A 18 7.31 13.04 -1.38
CA VAL A 18 6.97 12.00 -0.42
C VAL A 18 7.62 10.70 -0.87
N TYR A 19 8.49 10.12 -0.05
CA TYR A 19 9.10 8.82 -0.32
C TYR A 19 8.16 7.69 0.06
N LEU A 20 7.70 6.92 -0.94
CA LEU A 20 6.90 5.70 -0.73
C LEU A 20 7.69 4.46 -1.20
N PRO A 21 8.31 3.70 -0.27
CA PRO A 21 8.99 2.46 -0.64
C PRO A 21 8.01 1.41 -1.20
N TYR A 22 8.44 0.61 -2.18
CA TYR A 22 7.63 -0.51 -2.68
C TYR A 22 7.26 -1.51 -1.58
N ALA A 23 8.14 -1.74 -0.61
CA ALA A 23 7.84 -2.60 0.54
C ALA A 23 6.64 -2.08 1.34
N MET A 24 6.45 -0.76 1.43
CA MET A 24 5.32 -0.14 2.09
C MET A 24 4.06 -0.26 1.24
N ILE A 25 4.12 0.13 -0.05
CA ILE A 25 2.94 0.10 -0.94
C ILE A 25 2.42 -1.33 -1.15
N LYS A 26 3.32 -2.33 -1.16
CA LYS A 26 2.97 -3.75 -1.29
C LYS A 26 2.58 -4.40 0.04
N SER A 27 2.71 -3.69 1.17
CA SER A 27 2.35 -4.24 2.48
C SER A 27 0.85 -4.47 2.62
N PRO A 28 0.42 -5.46 3.44
CA PRO A 28 -0.99 -5.65 3.75
C PRO A 28 -1.62 -4.40 4.37
N ALA A 29 -0.87 -3.71 5.24
CA ALA A 29 -1.32 -2.49 5.90
C ALA A 29 -1.69 -1.39 4.89
N TRP A 30 -0.81 -1.12 3.93
CA TRP A 30 -1.07 -0.09 2.92
C TRP A 30 -2.23 -0.46 2.01
N ARG A 31 -2.28 -1.72 1.54
CA ARG A 31 -3.35 -2.19 0.64
C ARG A 31 -4.73 -2.22 1.30
N ALA A 32 -4.78 -2.32 2.61
CA ALA A 32 -6.02 -2.27 3.37
C ALA A 32 -6.48 -0.84 3.70
N LEU A 33 -5.70 0.20 3.37
CA LEU A 33 -6.11 1.59 3.58
C LEU A 33 -7.25 1.99 2.63
N SER A 34 -8.20 2.75 3.16
CA SER A 34 -9.20 3.44 2.36
C SER A 34 -8.57 4.59 1.55
N GLY A 35 -9.22 4.98 0.45
CA GLY A 35 -8.80 6.12 -0.37
C GLY A 35 -8.64 7.43 0.44
N PRO A 36 -9.59 7.80 1.31
CA PRO A 36 -9.44 8.95 2.20
C PRO A 36 -8.23 8.86 3.14
N ALA A 37 -7.95 7.67 3.69
CA ALA A 37 -6.79 7.48 4.57
C ALA A 37 -5.47 7.66 3.81
N VAL A 38 -5.36 7.19 2.57
CA VAL A 38 -4.18 7.42 1.73
C VAL A 38 -4.01 8.92 1.43
N LYS A 39 -5.08 9.63 1.02
CA LYS A 39 -5.03 11.08 0.76
C LYS A 39 -4.59 11.85 2.01
N LEU A 40 -5.16 11.51 3.16
CA LEU A 40 -4.85 12.16 4.44
C LEU A 40 -3.40 11.91 4.87
N TRP A 41 -2.90 10.68 4.68
CA TRP A 41 -1.50 10.35 4.96
C TRP A 41 -0.53 11.15 4.10
N LEU A 42 -0.84 11.32 2.80
CA LEU A 42 -0.03 12.15 1.90
C LEU A 42 0.00 13.60 2.36
N GLU A 43 -1.17 14.17 2.72
CA GLU A 43 -1.24 15.56 3.22
C GLU A 43 -0.48 15.74 4.54
N LEU A 44 -0.51 14.76 5.46
CA LEU A 44 0.32 14.82 6.67
C LEU A 44 1.82 14.86 6.33
N HIS A 45 2.25 14.19 5.25
CA HIS A 45 3.64 14.23 4.80
C HIS A 45 4.03 15.56 4.15
N THR A 46 3.09 16.32 3.56
CA THR A 46 3.39 17.68 3.05
C THR A 46 3.67 18.65 4.20
N ARG A 47 3.10 18.41 5.38
CA ARG A 47 3.33 19.20 6.60
C ARG A 47 4.62 18.84 7.35
N PHE A 48 5.26 17.73 6.99
CA PHE A 48 6.49 17.29 7.64
C PHE A 48 7.72 18.01 7.05
N ASN A 49 8.48 18.71 7.89
CA ASN A 49 9.62 19.53 7.48
C ASN A 49 11.00 18.95 7.86
N GLY A 50 11.06 17.69 8.26
CA GLY A 50 12.31 17.01 8.67
C GLY A 50 12.59 17.06 10.17
N GLY A 51 12.04 18.04 10.90
CA GLY A 51 12.31 18.23 12.34
C GLY A 51 11.07 18.21 13.23
N ASN A 52 9.87 18.33 12.65
CA ASN A 52 8.60 18.42 13.39
C ASN A 52 7.89 17.07 13.58
N ASN A 53 8.56 15.92 13.41
CA ASN A 53 7.88 14.63 13.63
C ASN A 53 7.43 14.52 15.10
N GLY A 54 6.17 14.16 15.33
CA GLY A 54 5.52 14.19 16.65
C GLY A 54 4.92 15.55 17.02
N LYS A 55 5.08 16.56 16.16
CA LYS A 55 4.43 17.88 16.24
C LYS A 55 3.73 18.23 14.92
N VAL A 56 3.46 17.24 14.09
CA VAL A 56 2.72 17.44 12.83
C VAL A 56 1.27 17.67 13.23
N PHE A 57 0.72 18.83 12.89
CA PHE A 57 -0.66 19.17 13.19
C PHE A 57 -1.46 19.24 11.90
N LEU A 58 -2.68 18.74 11.95
CA LEU A 58 -3.68 18.90 10.92
C LEU A 58 -5.04 18.84 11.61
N SER A 59 -5.78 19.94 11.61
CA SER A 59 -7.10 19.97 12.25
C SER A 59 -8.13 19.23 11.38
N MET A 60 -9.18 18.68 11.99
CA MET A 60 -10.23 17.99 11.23
C MET A 60 -10.96 18.91 10.24
N ASN A 61 -11.14 20.19 10.61
CA ASN A 61 -11.77 21.18 9.73
C ASN A 61 -10.87 21.49 8.53
N GLU A 62 -9.60 21.77 8.79
CA GLU A 62 -8.60 22.04 7.74
C GLU A 62 -8.44 20.84 6.80
N ALA A 63 -8.38 19.61 7.34
CA ALA A 63 -8.32 18.40 6.53
C ALA A 63 -9.57 18.21 5.66
N ALA A 64 -10.76 18.49 6.20
CA ALA A 64 -12.01 18.37 5.46
C ALA A 64 -12.08 19.37 4.29
N GLU A 65 -11.60 20.59 4.52
CA GLU A 65 -11.53 21.66 3.51
C GLU A 65 -10.50 21.32 2.41
N ILE A 66 -9.27 20.96 2.78
CA ILE A 66 -8.18 20.70 1.82
C ILE A 66 -8.43 19.44 0.99
N LEU A 67 -8.96 18.38 1.62
CA LEU A 67 -9.17 17.08 0.97
C LEU A 67 -10.55 16.95 0.33
N GLU A 68 -11.43 17.94 0.53
CA GLU A 68 -12.81 17.96 0.06
C GLU A 68 -13.60 16.71 0.49
N ILE A 69 -13.44 16.30 1.76
CA ILE A 69 -14.13 15.14 2.33
C ILE A 69 -14.84 15.51 3.63
N GLY A 70 -15.92 14.79 3.95
CA GLY A 70 -16.66 15.02 5.19
C GLY A 70 -15.81 14.82 6.45
N LYS A 71 -16.04 15.63 7.49
CA LYS A 71 -15.30 15.57 8.77
C LYS A 71 -15.34 14.19 9.43
N ALA A 72 -16.49 13.50 9.36
CA ALA A 72 -16.62 12.13 9.84
C ALA A 72 -15.70 11.15 9.08
N THR A 73 -15.52 11.36 7.78
CA THR A 73 -14.59 10.58 6.95
C THR A 73 -13.14 10.87 7.31
N VAL A 74 -12.78 12.14 7.57
CA VAL A 74 -11.45 12.51 8.09
C VAL A 74 -11.18 11.80 9.42
N GLN A 75 -12.13 11.83 10.34
CA GLN A 75 -11.98 11.17 11.63
C GLN A 75 -11.73 9.66 11.46
N ARG A 76 -12.57 8.97 10.68
CA ARG A 76 -12.39 7.54 10.38
C ARG A 76 -11.05 7.25 9.72
N ALA A 77 -10.59 8.13 8.82
CA ALA A 77 -9.30 8.00 8.17
C ALA A 77 -8.13 8.17 9.16
N LEU A 78 -8.23 9.09 10.13
CA LEU A 78 -7.23 9.23 11.20
C LEU A 78 -7.18 8.00 12.12
N GLU A 79 -8.33 7.46 12.49
CA GLU A 79 -8.45 6.22 13.27
C GLU A 79 -7.83 5.05 12.49
N GLU A 80 -8.18 4.91 11.22
CA GLU A 80 -7.67 3.88 10.33
C GLU A 80 -6.14 3.93 10.16
N LEU A 81 -5.56 5.12 10.02
CA LEU A 81 -4.11 5.30 9.92
C LEU A 81 -3.39 4.92 11.22
N GLN A 82 -4.02 5.14 12.38
CA GLN A 82 -3.49 4.70 13.67
C GLN A 82 -3.57 3.17 13.78
N ASP A 83 -4.73 2.59 13.48
CA ASP A 83 -4.96 1.14 13.57
C ASP A 83 -3.99 0.35 12.68
N LYS A 84 -3.66 0.90 11.51
CA LYS A 84 -2.73 0.28 10.55
C LYS A 84 -1.26 0.63 10.79
N GLY A 85 -0.93 1.38 11.84
CA GLY A 85 0.44 1.67 12.25
C GLY A 85 1.18 2.68 11.37
N PHE A 86 0.47 3.57 10.69
CA PHE A 86 1.05 4.66 9.91
C PHE A 86 1.18 5.97 10.70
N LEU A 87 0.32 6.14 11.71
CA LEU A 87 0.21 7.36 12.51
C LEU A 87 0.13 7.04 13.99
N VAL A 88 0.73 7.89 14.83
CA VAL A 88 0.57 7.82 16.29
C VAL A 88 0.22 9.19 16.83
N LEU A 89 -0.78 9.25 17.71
CA LEU A 89 -1.13 10.47 18.44
C LEU A 89 -0.12 10.69 19.57
N GLU A 90 0.75 11.70 19.43
CA GLU A 90 1.72 12.06 20.48
C GLU A 90 1.07 12.96 21.53
N ARG A 91 0.28 13.93 21.08
CA ARG A 91 -0.44 14.84 21.98
C ARG A 91 -1.88 14.99 21.55
N ARG A 92 -2.78 14.64 22.46
CA ARG A 92 -4.20 14.90 22.27
C ARG A 92 -4.44 16.41 22.23
N GLY A 93 -5.12 16.85 21.17
CA GLY A 93 -5.61 18.22 21.06
C GLY A 93 -6.57 18.55 22.20
N ASN A 94 -6.71 19.83 22.50
CA ASN A 94 -7.63 20.33 23.49
C ASN A 94 -8.44 21.47 22.87
N TRP A 95 -9.72 21.22 22.67
CA TRP A 95 -10.66 22.19 22.10
C TRP A 95 -10.71 23.50 22.88
N TYR A 96 -10.79 23.41 24.21
CA TYR A 96 -10.85 24.57 25.10
C TYR A 96 -9.63 25.49 24.94
N HIS A 97 -8.47 24.89 24.69
CA HIS A 97 -7.21 25.62 24.48
C HIS A 97 -6.87 25.82 22.99
N ARG A 98 -7.80 25.55 22.07
CA ARG A 98 -7.61 25.62 20.61
C ARG A 98 -6.36 24.87 20.12
N ARG A 99 -6.03 23.75 20.78
CA ARG A 99 -4.87 22.91 20.42
C ARG A 99 -5.31 21.79 19.51
N ALA A 100 -4.71 21.70 18.33
CA ALA A 100 -4.86 20.56 17.44
C ALA A 100 -4.15 19.32 17.99
N HIS A 101 -4.49 18.16 17.44
CA HIS A 101 -3.74 16.93 17.69
C HIS A 101 -2.33 17.04 17.09
N GLU A 102 -1.33 16.60 17.87
CA GLU A 102 0.04 16.48 17.40
C GLU A 102 0.30 15.01 17.04
N TRP A 103 0.68 14.79 15.78
CA TRP A 103 0.85 13.47 15.19
C TRP A 103 2.32 13.16 14.94
N ARG A 104 2.66 11.87 15.10
CA ARG A 104 3.93 11.27 14.67
C ARG A 104 3.70 10.33 13.50
N LEU A 105 4.47 10.54 12.44
CA LEU A 105 4.57 9.64 11.30
C LEU A 105 5.52 8.49 11.66
N THR A 106 5.02 7.26 11.67
CA THR A 106 5.82 6.07 12.02
C THR A 106 6.91 5.76 10.99
N THR A 107 6.76 6.29 9.78
CA THR A 107 7.69 6.14 8.64
C THR A 107 8.87 7.10 8.66
N LYS A 108 8.85 8.13 9.52
CA LYS A 108 9.91 9.13 9.64
C LYS A 108 10.63 9.00 10.98
N ALA A 109 11.92 9.32 10.99
CA ALA A 109 12.65 9.46 12.25
C ALA A 109 12.10 10.65 13.05
N MET A 110 12.23 10.60 14.37
CA MET A 110 11.80 11.67 15.27
C MET A 110 13.02 12.25 15.99
N GLN A 111 13.08 13.57 16.07
CA GLN A 111 14.10 14.24 16.89
C GLN A 111 13.58 14.38 18.32
N THR A 112 14.28 13.81 19.28
CA THR A 112 13.97 13.92 20.72
C THR A 112 15.08 14.68 21.43
N ARG A 113 14.84 15.05 22.70
CA ARG A 113 15.86 15.68 23.55
C ARG A 113 17.09 14.77 23.76
N SER A 114 16.92 13.45 23.70
CA SER A 114 18.00 12.47 23.87
C SER A 114 18.69 12.09 22.55
N GLY A 115 18.30 12.69 21.42
CA GLY A 115 18.87 12.43 20.10
C GLY A 115 17.83 11.99 19.06
N LYS A 116 18.30 11.33 18.01
CA LYS A 116 17.44 10.89 16.90
C LYS A 116 16.85 9.51 17.19
N LYS A 117 15.53 9.42 17.32
CA LYS A 117 14.78 8.16 17.38
C LYS A 117 14.49 7.66 15.97
N ALA A 118 14.81 6.40 15.70
CA ALA A 118 14.55 5.78 14.40
C ALA A 118 13.04 5.68 14.09
N ALA A 119 12.71 5.59 12.80
CA ALA A 119 11.35 5.34 12.34
C ALA A 119 10.89 3.95 12.82
N THR A 120 9.75 3.87 13.48
CA THR A 120 9.26 2.61 14.07
C THR A 120 8.64 1.68 13.02
N ASN A 121 8.05 2.25 11.96
CA ASN A 121 7.42 1.52 10.85
C ASN A 121 6.40 0.47 11.33
N ASP A 122 5.51 0.86 12.23
CA ASP A 122 4.56 -0.04 12.91
C ASP A 122 3.66 -0.81 11.92
N TRP A 123 3.38 -0.21 10.76
CA TRP A 123 2.70 -0.84 9.61
C TRP A 123 3.30 -2.18 9.16
N ARG A 124 4.58 -2.46 9.45
CA ARG A 124 5.23 -3.74 9.11
C ARG A 124 4.68 -4.91 9.90
N PHE A 125 4.15 -4.65 11.10
CA PHE A 125 3.66 -5.66 12.02
C PHE A 125 2.13 -5.83 11.93
N TRP A 126 1.44 -4.95 11.20
CA TRP A 126 0.01 -5.06 11.01
C TRP A 126 -0.34 -6.24 10.12
N GLN A 127 -1.32 -7.02 10.54
CA GLN A 127 -1.90 -8.12 9.76
C GLN A 127 -3.41 -7.93 9.65
N PRO A 128 -4.00 -8.27 8.49
CA PRO A 128 -5.45 -8.26 8.35
C PRO A 128 -6.04 -9.24 9.35
N GLN A 129 -7.09 -8.81 10.05
CA GLN A 129 -7.88 -9.73 10.86
C GLN A 129 -8.41 -10.81 9.93
N LYS A 130 -8.19 -12.09 10.29
CA LYS A 130 -8.81 -13.21 9.58
C LYS A 130 -10.31 -13.06 9.76
N THR A 131 -10.99 -12.49 8.77
CA THR A 131 -12.45 -12.64 8.67
C THR A 131 -12.71 -14.14 8.71
N LYS A 132 -13.50 -14.61 9.67
CA LYS A 132 -14.09 -15.95 9.66
C LYS A 132 -15.03 -16.01 8.45
N ARG A 133 -14.47 -16.03 7.24
CA ARG A 133 -15.21 -16.16 6.00
C ARG A 133 -15.50 -17.64 5.82
N GLY A 134 -16.44 -18.07 6.65
CA GLY A 134 -17.29 -19.22 6.44
C GLY A 134 -18.65 -18.75 6.92
N SER A 135 -19.46 -18.23 6.01
CA SER A 135 -20.92 -18.28 6.19
C SER A 135 -21.26 -19.76 6.38
N GLU A 136 -22.10 -20.11 7.36
CA GLU A 136 -22.69 -21.47 7.44
C GLU A 136 -23.42 -21.86 6.14
N SER A 137 -23.74 -20.86 5.31
CA SER A 137 -24.45 -20.96 4.04
C SER A 137 -23.55 -21.23 2.83
N ASP A 138 -22.24 -21.01 2.93
CA ASP A 138 -21.32 -21.48 1.88
C ASP A 138 -21.02 -22.94 2.19
N PRO A 139 -21.44 -23.92 1.35
CA PRO A 139 -20.96 -25.27 1.51
C PRO A 139 -19.43 -25.18 1.47
N SER A 140 -18.81 -25.72 2.53
CA SER A 140 -17.36 -25.95 2.52
C SER A 140 -16.98 -26.51 1.15
N PRO A 141 -15.84 -26.15 0.55
CA PRO A 141 -15.33 -26.91 -0.57
C PRO A 141 -15.13 -28.32 0.00
N SER A 142 -16.13 -29.17 -0.21
CA SER A 142 -16.03 -30.60 0.00
C SER A 142 -14.74 -30.98 -0.67
N SER A 143 -13.90 -31.71 0.04
CA SER A 143 -12.65 -32.21 -0.48
C SER A 143 -12.96 -32.84 -1.83
N VAL A 144 -12.72 -32.11 -2.92
CA VAL A 144 -12.87 -32.63 -4.27
C VAL A 144 -11.70 -33.57 -4.37
N VAL A 145 -11.93 -34.81 -3.95
CA VAL A 145 -11.13 -35.94 -4.39
C VAL A 145 -11.00 -35.76 -5.90
N PRO A 146 -9.78 -35.72 -6.46
CA PRO A 146 -9.63 -35.79 -7.89
C PRO A 146 -10.47 -36.97 -8.36
N PHE A 147 -11.37 -36.74 -9.30
CA PHE A 147 -12.12 -37.81 -9.93
C PHE A 147 -11.06 -38.74 -10.54
N GLU A 148 -10.76 -39.86 -9.89
CA GLU A 148 -9.89 -40.87 -10.46
C GLU A 148 -10.59 -41.35 -11.73
N ASN A 149 -10.01 -41.01 -12.86
CA ASN A 149 -10.48 -41.49 -14.15
C ASN A 149 -10.45 -43.03 -14.09
N PRO A 150 -11.57 -43.74 -14.28
CA PRO A 150 -11.55 -45.20 -14.26
C PRO A 150 -10.57 -45.66 -15.35
N LYS A 151 -9.56 -46.43 -14.94
CA LYS A 151 -8.57 -47.01 -15.83
C LYS A 151 -9.32 -47.78 -16.92
N THR A 152 -9.25 -47.29 -18.14
CA THR A 152 -9.74 -47.98 -19.33
C THR A 152 -8.76 -49.13 -19.60
N THR A 153 -9.01 -50.28 -18.99
CA THR A 153 -8.45 -51.54 -19.49
C THR A 153 -9.36 -52.05 -20.60
N ASP A 154 -8.71 -52.53 -21.66
CA ASP A 154 -9.24 -53.20 -22.84
C ASP A 154 -9.76 -52.34 -24.00
N GLY A 155 -8.81 -52.00 -24.88
CA GLY A 155 -8.81 -52.58 -26.23
C GLY A 155 -9.73 -51.96 -27.28
N SER A 156 -9.16 -51.10 -28.12
CA SER A 156 -9.29 -51.24 -29.58
C SER A 156 -8.27 -50.37 -30.31
N ILE A 157 -7.50 -51.04 -31.16
CA ILE A 157 -6.52 -50.49 -32.08
C ILE A 157 -7.24 -49.49 -33.01
N SER A 158 -6.76 -48.26 -33.06
CA SER A 158 -6.93 -47.42 -34.25
C SER A 158 -5.59 -46.79 -34.56
N GLU A 159 -5.02 -47.19 -35.70
CA GLU A 159 -3.77 -46.68 -36.23
C GLU A 159 -3.85 -45.15 -36.42
N PRO A 160 -2.75 -44.41 -36.21
CA PRO A 160 -2.74 -42.98 -36.49
C PRO A 160 -2.83 -42.76 -38.01
N VAL A 161 -3.93 -42.13 -38.45
CA VAL A 161 -4.10 -41.65 -39.83
C VAL A 161 -3.00 -40.63 -40.13
N ARG A 162 -2.03 -41.03 -40.95
CA ARG A 162 -0.97 -40.14 -41.45
C ARG A 162 -1.58 -39.09 -42.38
N PRO A 163 -1.09 -37.84 -42.35
CA PRO A 163 -1.55 -36.81 -43.28
C PRO A 163 -1.22 -37.20 -44.71
N VAL A 164 -2.24 -37.22 -45.58
CA VAL A 164 -2.09 -37.36 -47.02
C VAL A 164 -1.38 -36.12 -47.55
N SER A 165 -0.10 -36.26 -47.93
CA SER A 165 0.57 -35.24 -48.71
C SER A 165 -0.13 -35.13 -50.07
N LEU A 166 -0.76 -34.00 -50.34
CA LEU A 166 -1.25 -33.67 -51.68
C LEU A 166 -0.04 -33.65 -52.62
N ARG A 167 -0.02 -34.61 -53.55
CA ARG A 167 0.94 -34.69 -54.64
C ARG A 167 0.80 -33.45 -55.51
N SER A 168 1.94 -32.83 -55.79
CA SER A 168 2.11 -31.92 -56.92
C SER A 168 1.71 -32.62 -58.21
N VAL A 169 0.88 -31.99 -59.01
CA VAL A 169 0.57 -32.41 -60.38
C VAL A 169 1.02 -31.31 -61.34
N GLY A 170 1.82 -31.74 -62.32
CA GLY A 170 2.17 -31.03 -63.56
C GLY A 170 3.50 -30.26 -63.48
N SER A 171 4.44 -30.36 -64.43
CA SER A 171 4.46 -31.06 -65.72
C SER A 171 5.83 -30.82 -66.38
N ASP A 172 6.33 -31.84 -67.08
CA ASP A 172 7.20 -31.82 -68.28
C ASP A 172 8.69 -31.40 -68.13
N LEU A 173 9.68 -32.28 -68.42
CA LEU A 173 10.23 -32.63 -69.77
C LEU A 173 10.81 -31.37 -70.44
N GLU A 174 12.06 -31.22 -70.88
CA GLU A 174 13.17 -32.10 -71.30
C GLU A 174 14.48 -31.29 -71.29
N HIS A 175 15.59 -32.01 -71.52
CA HIS A 175 16.96 -31.62 -71.90
C HIS A 175 17.37 -30.15 -72.08
#